data_AF-A0A1A2RJA2-F1
#
_entry.id   AF-A0A1A2RJA2-F1
#
_cell.length_a   1.000
_cell.length_b   1.000
_cell.length_c   1.000
_cell.angle_alpha   90.00
_cell.angle_beta   90.00
_cell.angle_gamma   90.00
#
_symmetry.space_group_name_H-M   'P 1'
#
loop_
_entity.id
_entity.type
_entity.pdbx_description
1 polymer ?
#
loop_
_entity_poly.entity_id
_entity_poly.type
_entity_poly.pdbx_seq_one_letter_code
_entity_poly.pdbx_strand_id
1 'polypeptide(L)'
;MQLNADPSRAFRVLREQALIYHDAVHDFYALSRFDDVSRALVDCKAFSSAKGAILELIKANIPVPAGVWSSTTRRSTTFTAGCCPRCFTPRKIAELEPKIREFCAACLDPAMGTGSFDFVEDLGATMPMKAISMLIGIPESSPDAA
;
A
#
# COMPACT_ATOMS: atom_id res chain seq x y z
N MET A 1 21.11 1.94 -2.07
CA MET A 1 20.89 0.71 -1.28
C MET A 1 20.84 0.94 0.23
N GLN A 2 21.77 1.68 0.86
CA GLN A 2 21.75 1.89 2.32
C GLN A 2 20.47 2.56 2.87
N LEU A 3 19.84 3.46 2.11
CA LEU A 3 18.57 4.10 2.50
C LEU A 3 17.41 3.10 2.69
N ASN A 4 17.34 2.05 1.86
CA ASN A 4 16.28 1.04 1.99
C ASN A 4 16.55 0.07 3.13
N ALA A 5 17.82 -0.18 3.44
CA ALA A 5 18.23 -1.07 4.53
C ALA A 5 18.10 -0.43 5.92
N ASP A 6 18.40 0.87 6.03
CA ASP A 6 18.19 1.64 7.27
C ASP A 6 17.66 3.06 6.96
N PRO A 7 16.35 3.20 6.74
CA PRO A 7 15.74 4.49 6.48
C PRO A 7 15.64 5.37 7.75
N SER A 8 15.78 4.76 8.93
CA SER A 8 15.52 5.43 10.21
C SER A 8 16.45 6.61 10.44
N ARG A 9 17.72 6.47 10.05
CA ARG A 9 18.74 7.51 10.14
C ARG A 9 18.42 8.70 9.24
N ALA A 10 18.02 8.44 7.99
CA ALA A 10 17.66 9.49 7.04
C ALA A 10 16.41 10.26 7.50
N PHE A 11 15.38 9.54 7.95
CA PHE A 11 14.18 10.19 8.49
C PHE A 11 14.44 10.96 9.78
N ARG A 12 15.37 10.52 10.64
CA ARG A 12 15.77 11.26 11.84
C ARG A 12 16.38 12.62 11.47
N VAL A 13 17.33 12.64 10.53
CA VAL A 13 17.95 13.88 10.05
C VAL A 13 16.88 14.83 9.50
N LEU A 14 15.95 14.32 8.68
CA LEU A 14 14.86 15.13 8.15
C LEU A 14 13.96 15.72 9.24
N ARG A 15 13.63 14.97 10.30
CA ARG A 15 12.78 15.46 11.40
C ARG A 15 13.46 16.52 12.28
N GLU A 16 14.76 16.36 12.50
CA GLU A 16 15.56 17.21 13.39
C GLU A 16 16.02 18.50 12.73
N GLN A 17 16.43 18.44 11.46
CA GLN A 17 17.13 19.55 10.79
C GLN A 17 16.23 20.39 9.88
N ALA A 18 15.09 19.87 9.41
CA ALA A 18 14.21 20.59 8.50
C ALA A 18 12.74 20.34 8.84
N LEU A 19 12.03 21.37 9.33
CA LEU A 19 10.57 21.33 9.52
C LEU A 19 9.85 20.94 8.22
N ILE A 20 10.33 21.50 7.09
CA ILE A 20 9.93 21.13 5.73
C ILE A 20 11.22 21.07 4.90
N TYR A 21 11.54 19.91 4.34
CA TYR A 21 12.69 19.77 3.45
C TYR A 21 12.27 20.06 2.01
N HIS A 22 13.03 20.89 1.31
CA HIS A 22 12.82 21.18 -0.10
C HIS A 22 13.96 20.59 -0.92
N ASP A 23 13.61 19.70 -1.86
CA ASP A 23 14.57 19.15 -2.82
C ASP A 23 14.55 20.00 -4.08
N ALA A 24 15.58 20.82 -4.28
CA ALA A 24 15.66 21.72 -5.44
C ALA A 24 15.89 20.98 -6.78
N VAL A 25 16.43 19.76 -6.74
CA VAL A 25 16.73 18.96 -7.95
C VAL A 25 15.45 18.36 -8.51
N HIS A 26 14.62 17.82 -7.63
CA HIS A 26 13.38 17.14 -7.99
C HIS A 26 12.15 18.03 -7.81
N ASP A 27 12.31 19.23 -7.25
CA ASP A 27 11.28 20.26 -7.06
C ASP A 27 10.07 19.73 -6.28
N PHE A 28 10.33 19.23 -5.07
CA PHE A 28 9.28 18.80 -4.15
C PHE A 28 9.59 19.16 -2.71
N TYR A 29 8.53 19.20 -1.90
CA TYR A 29 8.60 19.41 -0.47
C TYR A 29 8.31 18.09 0.26
N ALA A 30 9.13 17.76 1.26
CA ALA A 30 8.96 16.58 2.10
C ALA A 30 8.55 16.98 3.52
N LEU A 31 7.44 16.40 3.99
CA LEU A 31 7.02 16.43 5.38
C LEU A 31 7.49 15.15 6.08
N SER A 32 8.16 15.30 7.22
CA SER A 32 8.79 14.17 7.93
C SER A 32 8.26 13.97 9.36
N ARG A 33 7.62 15.00 9.93
CA ARG A 33 7.06 14.96 11.30
C ARG A 33 5.64 14.43 11.29
N PHE A 34 5.31 13.65 12.32
CA PHE A 34 4.01 13.00 12.45
C PHE A 34 2.84 13.99 12.37
N ASP A 35 2.89 15.07 13.15
CA ASP A 35 1.79 16.05 13.22
C ASP A 35 1.55 16.76 11.86
N ASP A 36 2.62 17.02 11.11
CA ASP A 36 2.52 17.66 9.79
C ASP A 36 1.96 16.70 8.75
N VAL A 37 2.45 15.46 8.73
CA VAL A 37 1.96 14.41 7.83
C VAL A 37 0.51 14.07 8.15
N SER A 38 0.15 13.90 9.42
CA SER A 38 -1.22 13.56 9.85
C SER A 38 -2.23 14.64 9.44
N ARG A 39 -1.87 15.92 9.62
CA ARG A 39 -2.71 17.05 9.18
C ARG A 39 -2.82 17.11 7.65
N ALA A 40 -1.71 16.93 6.93
CA ALA A 40 -1.71 16.96 5.47
C ALA A 40 -2.53 15.80 4.86
N LEU A 41 -2.51 14.61 5.47
CA LEU A 41 -3.25 13.44 5.00
C LEU A 41 -4.78 13.62 5.05
N VAL A 42 -5.28 14.45 5.98
CA VAL A 42 -6.74 14.70 6.11
C VAL A 42 -7.21 15.94 5.35
N ASP A 43 -6.32 16.91 5.08
CA ASP A 43 -6.65 18.11 4.33
C ASP A 43 -6.54 17.90 2.81
N CYS A 44 -7.53 17.20 2.25
CA CYS A 44 -7.60 16.96 0.81
C CYS A 44 -7.87 18.23 -0.03
N LYS A 45 -8.13 19.38 0.60
CA LYS A 45 -8.29 20.66 -0.13
C LYS A 45 -6.93 21.28 -0.42
N ALA A 46 -6.04 21.29 0.58
CA ALA A 46 -4.67 21.76 0.41
C ALA A 46 -3.79 20.70 -0.29
N PHE A 47 -3.97 19.42 0.04
CA PHE A 47 -3.17 18.31 -0.49
C PHE A 47 -4.03 17.38 -1.35
N SER A 48 -4.09 17.70 -2.64
CA SER A 48 -4.92 16.94 -3.59
C SER A 48 -4.17 15.74 -4.19
N SER A 49 -4.81 14.57 -4.19
CA SER A 49 -4.34 13.40 -4.93
C SER A 49 -4.82 13.36 -6.38
N ALA A 50 -5.49 14.40 -6.91
CA ALA A 50 -6.06 14.36 -8.26
C ALA A 50 -5.03 14.09 -9.38
N LYS A 51 -3.75 14.40 -9.13
CA LYS A 51 -2.64 14.20 -10.08
C LYS A 51 -1.87 12.90 -9.86
N GLY A 52 -2.29 12.05 -8.92
CA GLY A 52 -1.55 10.84 -8.54
C GLY A 52 -0.66 11.04 -7.31
N ALA A 53 0.12 10.00 -6.99
CA ALA A 53 1.03 9.96 -5.84
C ALA A 53 2.51 9.73 -6.23
N ILE A 54 2.80 9.65 -7.53
CA ILE A 54 4.15 9.39 -8.07
C ILE A 54 4.67 10.69 -8.68
N LEU A 55 5.80 11.19 -8.17
CA LEU A 55 6.34 12.52 -8.52
C LEU A 55 6.60 12.65 -10.02
N GLU A 56 7.18 11.63 -10.64
CA GLU A 56 7.53 11.61 -12.06
C GLU A 56 6.29 11.74 -12.94
N LEU A 57 5.20 11.05 -12.59
CA LEU A 57 3.92 11.13 -13.31
C LEU A 57 3.28 12.52 -13.17
N ILE A 58 3.35 13.09 -11.97
CA ILE A 58 2.81 14.43 -11.68
C ILE A 58 3.58 15.48 -12.50
N LYS A 59 4.92 15.41 -12.53
CA LYS A 59 5.77 16.35 -13.28
C LYS A 59 5.63 16.19 -14.78
N ALA A 60 5.45 14.95 -15.27
CA ALA A 60 5.17 14.69 -16.68
C ALA A 60 3.74 15.08 -17.10
N ASN A 61 2.91 15.53 -16.17
CA ASN A 61 1.50 15.89 -16.38
C ASN A 61 0.71 14.79 -17.11
N ILE A 62 1.06 13.53 -16.84
CA ILE A 62 0.39 12.38 -17.45
C ILE A 62 -0.95 12.21 -16.72
N PRO A 63 -2.09 12.24 -17.45
CA PRO A 63 -3.38 12.04 -16.82
C PRO A 63 -3.44 10.63 -16.24
N VAL A 64 -3.67 10.53 -14.94
CA VAL A 64 -3.85 9.23 -14.29
C VAL A 64 -5.20 8.66 -14.75
N PRO A 65 -5.27 7.41 -15.23
CA PRO A 65 -6.53 6.80 -15.68
C PRO A 65 -7.64 6.90 -14.62
N ALA A 66 -8.87 7.13 -15.07
CA ALA A 66 -10.04 7.11 -14.20
C ALA A 66 -10.19 5.70 -13.59
N GLY A 67 -10.25 5.62 -12.25
CA GLY A 67 -10.38 4.36 -11.50
C GLY A 67 -9.13 3.96 -10.71
N VAL A 68 -7.98 4.60 -10.93
CA VAL A 68 -6.82 4.44 -10.05
C VAL A 68 -7.11 5.13 -8.72
N TRP A 69 -7.01 4.40 -7.61
CA TRP A 69 -7.32 4.91 -6.26
C TRP A 69 -6.62 6.24 -5.94
N SER A 70 -5.40 6.39 -6.43
CA SER A 70 -4.56 7.57 -6.24
C SER A 70 -4.92 8.77 -7.10
N SER A 71 -5.94 8.75 -7.97
CA SER A 71 -6.32 9.85 -8.89
C SER A 71 -7.65 10.51 -8.54
N THR A 72 -7.90 10.70 -7.25
CA THR A 72 -9.27 10.94 -6.80
C THR A 72 -9.46 12.32 -6.13
N THR A 73 -9.99 13.30 -6.88
CA THR A 73 -10.51 14.58 -6.35
C THR A 73 -11.70 14.32 -5.42
N ARG A 74 -11.93 15.14 -4.37
CA ARG A 74 -13.04 15.05 -3.39
C ARG A 74 -14.43 14.63 -3.94
N ARG A 75 -14.76 14.96 -5.20
CA ARG A 75 -16.02 14.53 -5.85
C ARG A 75 -16.01 13.09 -6.37
N SER A 76 -14.88 12.59 -6.87
CA SER A 76 -14.72 11.20 -7.27
C SER A 76 -14.39 10.28 -6.09
N THR A 77 -13.90 10.82 -4.96
CA THR A 77 -13.48 10.02 -3.80
C THR A 77 -14.65 9.31 -3.16
N THR A 78 -15.83 9.93 -3.13
CA THR A 78 -17.05 9.31 -2.60
C THR A 78 -17.50 8.10 -3.42
N PHE A 79 -17.20 8.05 -4.73
CA PHE A 79 -17.63 6.95 -5.60
C PHE A 79 -16.72 5.72 -5.46
N THR A 80 -15.40 5.90 -5.60
CA THR A 80 -14.42 4.80 -5.41
C THR A 80 -14.28 4.37 -3.95
N ALA A 81 -14.32 5.31 -2.99
CA ALA A 81 -14.35 4.98 -1.57
C ALA A 81 -15.71 4.43 -1.08
N GLY A 82 -16.77 4.43 -1.91
CA GLY A 82 -18.04 3.77 -1.60
C GLY A 82 -18.06 2.27 -1.95
N CYS A 83 -17.26 1.86 -2.93
CA CYS A 83 -17.18 0.47 -3.39
C CYS A 83 -16.24 -0.39 -2.51
N CYS A 84 -15.12 0.17 -2.05
CA CYS A 84 -14.10 -0.55 -1.30
C CYS A 84 -14.52 -0.98 0.13
N PRO A 85 -15.17 -0.14 0.96
CA PRO A 85 -15.54 -0.51 2.33
C PRO A 85 -16.50 -1.69 2.41
N ARG A 86 -17.27 -1.93 1.33
CA ARG A 86 -18.19 -3.07 1.24
C ARG A 86 -17.46 -4.40 1.07
N CYS A 87 -16.20 -4.39 0.67
CA CYS A 87 -15.33 -5.57 0.64
C CYS A 87 -14.65 -5.80 2.00
N PHE A 88 -14.30 -4.73 2.72
CA PHE A 88 -13.61 -4.78 4.01
C PHE A 88 -14.57 -4.65 5.22
N THR A 89 -15.76 -5.25 5.17
CA THR A 89 -16.68 -5.22 6.32
C THR A 89 -16.23 -6.24 7.38
N PRO A 90 -16.48 -6.00 8.69
CA PRO A 90 -16.12 -6.96 9.74
C PRO A 90 -16.63 -8.37 9.47
N ARG A 91 -17.85 -8.47 8.92
CA ARG A 91 -18.46 -9.75 8.53
C ARG A 91 -17.65 -10.46 7.44
N LYS A 92 -17.30 -9.77 6.34
CA LYS A 92 -16.51 -10.38 5.26
C LYS A 92 -15.12 -10.79 5.74
N ILE A 93 -14.49 -9.99 6.58
CA ILE A 93 -13.19 -10.35 7.17
C ILE A 93 -13.31 -11.59 8.05
N ALA A 94 -14.36 -11.70 8.87
CA ALA A 94 -14.61 -12.89 9.69
C ALA A 94 -14.89 -14.15 8.85
N GLU A 95 -15.57 -14.01 7.70
CA GLU A 95 -15.80 -15.11 6.76
C GLU A 95 -14.51 -15.54 6.01
N LEU A 96 -13.53 -14.63 5.86
CA LEU A 96 -12.26 -14.90 5.19
C LEU A 96 -11.19 -15.48 6.12
N GLU A 97 -11.22 -15.13 7.41
CA GLU A 97 -10.21 -15.55 8.40
C GLU A 97 -9.96 -17.06 8.41
N PRO A 98 -10.98 -17.95 8.40
CA PRO A 98 -10.74 -19.39 8.39
C PRO A 98 -10.02 -19.87 7.14
N LYS A 99 -10.34 -19.29 5.97
CA LYS A 99 -9.74 -19.66 4.68
C LYS A 99 -8.28 -19.22 4.60
N ILE A 100 -7.99 -18.02 5.09
CA ILE A 100 -6.63 -17.50 5.17
C ILE A 100 -5.81 -18.39 6.12
N ARG A 101 -6.37 -18.77 7.27
CA ARG A 101 -5.70 -19.65 8.24
C ARG A 101 -5.41 -21.03 7.66
N GLU A 102 -6.38 -21.64 6.98
CA GLU A 102 -6.22 -22.93 6.31
C GLU A 102 -5.10 -22.87 5.25
N PHE A 103 -5.10 -21.82 4.43
CA PHE A 103 -4.06 -21.62 3.42
C PHE A 103 -2.68 -21.38 4.04
N CYS A 104 -2.58 -20.59 5.12
CA CYS A 104 -1.33 -20.44 5.88
C CYS A 104 -0.81 -21.79 6.39
N ALA A 105 -1.69 -22.63 6.95
CA ALA A 105 -1.30 -23.95 7.44
C ALA A 105 -0.77 -24.81 6.28
N ALA A 106 -1.48 -24.85 5.16
CA ALA A 106 -1.07 -25.60 3.97
C ALA A 106 0.29 -25.14 3.40
N CYS A 107 0.60 -23.85 3.44
CA CYS A 107 1.91 -23.33 3.04
C CYS A 107 3.03 -23.78 4.00
N LEU A 108 2.73 -23.97 5.28
CA LEU A 108 3.71 -24.33 6.31
C LEU A 108 3.83 -25.85 6.53
N ASP A 109 2.85 -26.65 6.12
CA ASP A 109 2.87 -28.12 6.24
C ASP A 109 4.15 -28.76 5.64
N PRO A 110 4.66 -28.35 4.46
CA PRO A 110 5.91 -28.90 3.91
C PRO A 110 7.16 -28.59 4.73
N ALA A 111 7.13 -27.50 5.51
CA ALA A 111 8.21 -27.09 6.40
C ALA A 111 8.15 -27.81 7.77
N MET A 112 7.10 -28.56 8.06
CA MET A 112 6.98 -29.27 9.33
C MET A 112 8.01 -30.41 9.42
N GLY A 113 8.88 -30.33 10.43
CA GLY A 113 9.90 -31.36 10.69
C GLY A 113 11.25 -31.12 10.01
N THR A 114 11.41 -30.09 9.17
CA THR A 114 12.69 -29.74 8.54
C THR A 114 13.63 -28.96 9.48
N GLY A 115 13.08 -28.32 10.52
CA GLY A 115 13.81 -27.50 11.49
C GLY A 115 14.09 -26.06 11.04
N SER A 116 13.84 -25.72 9.77
CA SER A 116 13.98 -24.37 9.21
C SER A 116 13.15 -24.21 7.93
N PHE A 117 12.70 -23.00 7.64
CA PHE A 117 12.00 -22.62 6.41
C PHE A 117 12.27 -21.15 6.05
N ASP A 118 12.04 -20.76 4.80
CA ASP A 118 12.17 -19.37 4.35
C ASP A 118 10.80 -18.69 4.41
N PHE A 119 10.63 -17.75 5.34
CA PHE A 119 9.37 -17.04 5.50
C PHE A 119 8.93 -16.27 4.26
N VAL A 120 9.87 -15.71 3.49
CA VAL A 120 9.53 -14.87 2.32
C VAL A 120 9.11 -15.75 1.16
N GLU A 121 9.89 -16.77 0.82
CA GLU A 121 9.60 -17.65 -0.31
C GLU A 121 8.41 -18.59 -0.02
N ASP A 122 8.38 -19.20 1.17
CA ASP A 122 7.40 -20.25 1.47
C ASP A 122 6.04 -19.69 1.88
N LEU A 123 5.97 -18.42 2.31
CA LEU A 123 4.73 -17.82 2.83
C LEU A 123 4.50 -16.38 2.35
N GLY A 124 5.45 -15.49 2.60
CA GLY A 124 5.30 -14.04 2.46
C GLY A 124 5.02 -13.56 1.05
N ALA A 125 5.58 -14.22 0.03
CA ALA A 125 5.35 -13.90 -1.38
C ALA A 125 3.94 -14.28 -1.84
N THR A 126 3.42 -15.42 -1.36
CA THR A 126 2.17 -16.02 -1.86
C THR A 126 0.94 -15.56 -1.08
N MET A 127 1.07 -15.39 0.23
CA MET A 127 -0.05 -15.06 1.14
C MET A 127 -0.83 -13.79 0.75
N PRO A 128 -0.18 -12.63 0.48
CA PRO A 128 -0.91 -11.40 0.18
C PRO A 128 -1.74 -11.51 -1.10
N MET A 129 -1.18 -12.15 -2.13
CA MET A 129 -1.86 -12.37 -3.42
C MET A 129 -3.05 -13.32 -3.29
N LYS A 130 -2.93 -14.36 -2.47
CA LYS A 130 -4.06 -15.25 -2.19
C LYS A 130 -5.15 -14.54 -1.39
N ALA A 131 -4.78 -13.81 -0.33
CA ALA A 131 -5.73 -13.11 0.53
C ALA A 131 -6.55 -12.05 -0.23
N ILE A 132 -5.90 -11.26 -1.11
CA ILE A 132 -6.63 -10.28 -1.92
C ILE A 132 -7.53 -10.95 -2.96
N SER A 133 -7.11 -12.07 -3.55
CA SER A 133 -7.92 -12.85 -4.49
C SER A 133 -9.18 -13.41 -3.81
N MET A 134 -9.04 -13.94 -2.59
CA MET A 134 -10.18 -14.40 -1.78
C MET A 134 -11.14 -13.26 -1.42
N LEU A 135 -10.62 -12.05 -1.14
CA LEU A 135 -11.42 -10.87 -0.82
C LEU A 135 -12.22 -10.34 -2.01
N ILE A 136 -11.60 -10.30 -3.19
CA ILE A 136 -12.21 -9.79 -4.43
C ILE A 136 -13.11 -10.85 -5.08
N GLY A 137 -12.92 -12.13 -4.76
CA GLY A 137 -13.68 -13.25 -5.32
C GLY A 137 -13.18 -13.68 -6.70
N ILE A 138 -11.88 -13.49 -6.97
CA ILE A 138 -11.26 -13.96 -8.21
C ILE A 138 -11.13 -15.49 -8.10
N PRO A 139 -11.70 -16.27 -9.03
CA PRO A 139 -11.58 -17.73 -9.01
C PRO A 139 -10.11 -18.14 -9.16
N GLU A 140 -9.71 -19.22 -8.48
CA GLU A 140 -8.31 -19.68 -8.41
C GLU A 140 -7.72 -20.15 -9.76
N SER A 141 -8.52 -20.12 -10.84
CA SER A 141 -8.15 -20.59 -12.17
C SER A 141 -7.47 -19.53 -13.07
N SER A 142 -6.81 -18.53 -12.50
CA SER A 142 -5.95 -17.64 -13.30
C SER A 142 -4.49 -17.90 -12.95
N PRO A 143 -3.88 -18.99 -13.46
CA PRO A 143 -2.43 -19.04 -13.56
C PRO A 143 -2.00 -17.93 -14.54
N ASP A 144 -0.99 -17.16 -14.15
CA ASP A 144 -0.16 -16.32 -15.01
C ASP A 144 -0.85 -15.15 -15.74
N ALA A 145 -0.81 -13.98 -15.11
CA ALA A 145 -0.55 -12.75 -15.88
C ALA A 145 0.97 -12.54 -15.86
N ALA A 146 1.64 -13.14 -16.84
CA ALA A 146 3.02 -12.82 -17.23
C ALA A 146 3.15 -11.38 -17.75
#